data_AF-A0A7L2GFK7-F1
#
_entry.id   AF-A0A7L2GFK7-F1
#
_cell.length_a   1.000
_cell.length_b   1.000
_cell.length_c   1.000
_cell.angle_alpha   90.00
_cell.angle_beta   90.00
_cell.angle_gamma   90.00
#
_symmetry.space_group_name_H-M   'P 1'
#
loop_
_entity.id
_entity.type
_entity.pdbx_description
1 polymer ?
#
loop_
_entity_poly.entity_id
_entity_poly.type
_entity_poly.pdbx_seq_one_letter_code
_entity_poly.pdbx_strand_id
1 'polypeptide(L)'
;TGQDGNIHMTWLCALGSGLAMVVLSSGSVLFFCPAGSPSGLPEIIGYLNGTSIQHLFNIKTFLGTFVSCVLAVASGLFCGPEGPMIHLGALLGCGLSQLQSDTLGIHLPIFTRFRNSADKRSFITAGAGAGIASVFCAPIGGLLFTLEEVSSFWDIRLAWQTFFCCLMATFTMDLLSSSLYGFVYRGHFGFFEAEKRIIFRVKNLLDINVLAFIPTILLGMLGGLLGALFVSLNIKINKLRMQFFNS
;
A
#
# COMPACT_ATOMS: atom_id res chain seq x y z
N THR A 1 2.15 35.91 28.99
CA THR A 1 1.62 35.37 30.27
C THR A 1 1.51 33.86 30.16
N GLY A 2 2.48 33.14 30.75
CA GLY A 2 2.37 31.76 31.24
C GLY A 2 1.97 30.65 30.25
N GLN A 3 2.87 30.24 29.36
CA GLN A 3 2.85 28.90 28.77
C GLN A 3 4.23 28.24 28.89
N ASP A 4 4.80 28.23 30.09
CA ASP A 4 5.76 27.19 30.47
C ASP A 4 4.96 25.91 30.77
N GLY A 5 4.19 25.46 29.78
CA GLY A 5 3.46 24.20 29.85
C GLY A 5 4.48 23.09 29.90
N ASN A 6 4.50 22.34 31.00
CA ASN A 6 5.46 21.26 31.30
C ASN A 6 5.89 20.48 30.05
N ILE A 7 7.00 20.90 29.44
CA ILE A 7 7.55 20.30 28.22
C ILE A 7 7.74 18.78 28.40
N HIS A 8 8.13 18.37 29.60
CA HIS A 8 8.28 16.97 29.98
C HIS A 8 6.96 16.20 29.90
N MET A 9 5.85 16.80 30.33
CA MET A 9 4.52 16.18 30.23
C MET A 9 4.11 16.05 28.76
N THR A 10 4.35 17.06 27.93
CA THR A 10 4.04 17.01 26.49
C THR A 10 4.84 15.90 25.79
N TRP A 11 6.14 15.81 26.06
CA TRP A 11 6.99 14.74 25.51
C TRP A 11 6.57 13.36 26.00
N LEU A 12 6.22 13.21 27.29
CA LEU A 12 5.72 11.95 27.85
C LEU A 12 4.40 11.54 27.22
N CYS A 13 3.46 12.47 27.04
CA CYS A 13 2.18 12.19 26.40
C CYS A 13 2.37 11.79 24.93
N ALA A 14 3.20 12.50 24.17
CA ALA A 14 3.44 12.21 22.76
C ALA A 14 4.14 10.85 22.55
N LEU A 15 5.19 10.56 23.33
CA LEU A 15 5.89 9.28 23.28
C LEU A 15 5.00 8.14 23.78
N GLY A 16 4.26 8.37 24.87
CA GLY A 16 3.33 7.39 25.45
C GLY A 16 2.22 7.01 24.48
N SER A 17 1.58 7.98 23.82
CA SER A 17 0.54 7.71 22.83
C SER A 17 1.09 7.00 21.59
N GLY A 18 2.27 7.40 21.11
CA GLY A 18 2.93 6.74 19.98
C GLY A 18 3.27 5.29 20.29
N LEU A 19 3.90 5.02 21.43
CA LEU A 19 4.23 3.66 21.89
C LEU A 19 2.99 2.79 22.05
N ALA A 20 1.91 3.32 22.65
CA ALA A 20 0.67 2.59 22.81
C ALA A 20 0.07 2.17 21.45
N MET A 21 0.06 3.09 20.47
CA MET A 21 -0.43 2.79 19.12
C MET A 21 0.44 1.75 18.40
N VAL A 22 1.77 1.80 18.55
CA VAL A 22 2.68 0.78 17.98
C VAL A 22 2.43 -0.59 18.59
N VAL A 23 2.28 -0.68 19.92
CA VAL A 23 2.00 -1.95 20.60
C VAL A 23 0.66 -2.54 20.13
N LEU A 24 -0.37 -1.72 19.98
CA LEU A 24 -1.67 -2.15 19.45
C LEU A 24 -1.58 -2.58 17.98
N SER A 25 -0.81 -1.87 17.16
CA SER A 25 -0.56 -2.23 15.77
C SER A 25 0.14 -3.60 15.67
N SER A 26 1.23 -3.78 16.42
CA SER A 26 1.97 -5.04 16.46
C SER A 26 1.11 -6.20 16.98
N GLY A 27 0.30 -5.96 18.02
CA GLY A 27 -0.64 -6.94 18.55
C GLY A 27 -1.67 -7.36 17.50
N SER A 28 -2.21 -6.40 16.74
CA SER A 28 -3.16 -6.68 15.66
C SER A 28 -2.55 -7.58 14.58
N VAL A 29 -1.30 -7.34 14.19
CA VAL A 29 -0.59 -8.22 13.23
C VAL A 29 -0.42 -9.63 13.80
N LEU A 30 0.00 -9.76 15.06
CA LEU A 30 0.21 -11.06 15.73
C LEU A 30 -1.08 -11.90 15.81
N PHE A 31 -2.22 -11.27 16.11
CA PHE A 31 -3.49 -11.99 16.25
C PHE A 31 -4.20 -12.28 14.93
N PHE A 32 -4.17 -11.33 13.99
CA PHE A 32 -4.97 -11.41 12.76
C PHE A 32 -4.18 -11.93 11.54
N CYS A 33 -2.85 -11.79 11.54
CA CYS A 33 -1.98 -12.16 10.41
C CYS A 33 -0.92 -13.20 10.83
N PRO A 34 -1.30 -14.44 11.20
CA PRO A 34 -0.35 -15.46 11.66
C PRO A 34 0.58 -16.00 10.56
N ALA A 35 0.29 -15.75 9.28
CA ALA A 35 0.93 -16.39 8.14
C ALA A 35 1.97 -15.54 7.38
N GLY A 36 2.19 -14.27 7.70
CA GLY A 36 3.13 -13.46 6.91
C GLY A 36 3.16 -11.96 7.18
N SER A 37 4.16 -11.32 6.57
CA SER A 37 4.59 -9.94 6.80
C SER A 37 3.50 -8.91 6.46
N PRO A 38 3.31 -7.84 7.25
CA PRO A 38 2.28 -6.83 7.00
C PRO A 38 2.43 -6.07 5.66
N SER A 39 3.58 -6.16 4.99
CA SER A 39 3.76 -5.57 3.65
C SER A 39 3.12 -6.41 2.53
N GLY A 40 3.09 -7.74 2.64
CA GLY A 40 2.40 -8.67 1.74
C GLY A 40 2.78 -8.69 0.25
N LEU A 41 3.65 -7.78 -0.22
CA LEU A 41 4.02 -7.65 -1.64
C LEU A 41 4.85 -8.85 -2.13
N PRO A 42 5.95 -9.28 -1.47
CA PRO A 42 6.70 -10.45 -1.90
C PRO A 42 5.85 -11.71 -1.99
N GLU A 43 4.90 -11.88 -1.06
CA GLU A 43 3.96 -12.99 -1.05
C GLU A 43 2.97 -12.95 -2.21
N ILE A 44 2.49 -11.77 -2.60
CA ILE A 44 1.65 -11.59 -3.80
C ILE A 44 2.44 -11.91 -5.07
N ILE A 45 3.67 -11.41 -5.18
CA ILE A 45 4.54 -11.69 -6.33
C ILE A 45 4.80 -13.19 -6.42
N GLY A 46 5.10 -13.86 -5.30
CA GLY A 46 5.21 -15.31 -5.24
C GLY A 46 3.94 -16.02 -5.72
N TYR A 47 2.76 -15.58 -5.25
CA TYR A 47 1.49 -16.15 -5.65
C TYR A 47 1.20 -16.03 -7.15
N LEU A 48 1.48 -14.88 -7.74
CA LEU A 48 1.28 -14.63 -9.17
C LEU A 48 2.29 -15.40 -10.04
N ASN A 49 3.50 -15.61 -9.51
CA ASN A 49 4.51 -16.52 -10.09
C ASN A 49 4.17 -18.01 -9.91
N GLY A 50 3.10 -18.33 -9.18
CA GLY A 50 2.53 -19.67 -9.11
C GLY A 50 2.82 -20.44 -7.82
N THR A 51 3.44 -19.82 -6.81
CA THR A 51 3.59 -20.45 -5.49
C THR A 51 2.28 -20.36 -4.70
N SER A 52 1.76 -21.46 -4.19
CA SER A 52 0.57 -21.45 -3.33
C SER A 52 0.95 -21.15 -1.88
N ILE A 53 0.74 -19.91 -1.44
CA ILE A 53 0.93 -19.51 -0.04
C ILE A 53 -0.42 -19.62 0.68
N GLN A 54 -0.46 -20.44 1.73
CA GLN A 54 -1.68 -20.63 2.52
C GLN A 54 -2.02 -19.36 3.33
N HIS A 55 -3.31 -19.08 3.50
CA HIS A 55 -3.85 -17.95 4.28
C HIS A 55 -3.51 -16.53 3.78
N LEU A 56 -2.88 -16.40 2.62
CA LEU A 56 -2.52 -15.10 2.05
C LEU A 56 -3.73 -14.19 1.79
N PHE A 57 -4.85 -14.76 1.31
CA PHE A 57 -6.04 -14.01 0.91
C PHE A 57 -7.20 -14.07 1.93
N ASN A 58 -6.89 -14.23 3.22
CA ASN A 58 -7.92 -14.35 4.25
C ASN A 58 -8.50 -12.97 4.66
N ILE A 59 -9.78 -12.91 5.00
CA ILE A 59 -10.44 -11.69 5.50
C ILE A 59 -9.84 -11.24 6.84
N LYS A 60 -9.38 -12.19 7.66
CA LYS A 60 -8.65 -11.87 8.90
C LYS A 60 -7.38 -11.09 8.60
N THR A 61 -6.61 -11.52 7.59
CA THR A 61 -5.42 -10.82 7.11
C THR A 61 -5.76 -9.43 6.58
N PHE A 62 -6.87 -9.28 5.85
CA PHE A 62 -7.35 -7.98 5.38
C PHE A 62 -7.60 -7.00 6.53
N LEU A 63 -8.39 -7.41 7.54
CA LEU A 63 -8.71 -6.55 8.68
C LEU A 63 -7.47 -6.25 9.54
N GLY A 64 -6.62 -7.27 9.77
CA GLY A 64 -5.38 -7.12 10.53
C GLY A 64 -4.42 -6.13 9.87
N THR A 65 -4.19 -6.26 8.57
CA THR A 65 -3.32 -5.36 7.81
C THR A 65 -3.90 -3.94 7.73
N PHE A 66 -5.21 -3.78 7.55
CA PHE A 66 -5.84 -2.46 7.54
C PHE A 66 -5.70 -1.73 8.89
N VAL A 67 -6.09 -2.38 9.99
CA VAL A 67 -6.05 -1.79 11.33
C VAL A 67 -4.60 -1.51 11.76
N SER A 68 -3.68 -2.46 11.53
CA SER A 68 -2.27 -2.28 11.88
C SER A 68 -1.62 -1.14 11.09
N CYS A 69 -1.92 -1.00 9.79
CA CYS A 69 -1.41 0.09 8.97
C CYS A 69 -1.89 1.46 9.47
N VAL A 70 -3.18 1.60 9.78
CA VAL A 70 -3.74 2.86 10.31
C VAL A 70 -3.07 3.23 11.64
N LEU A 71 -2.94 2.27 12.55
CA LEU A 71 -2.29 2.51 13.85
C LEU A 71 -0.79 2.80 13.73
N ALA A 72 -0.08 2.14 12.81
CA ALA A 72 1.33 2.37 12.57
C ALA A 72 1.59 3.77 12.01
N VAL A 73 0.82 4.19 11.00
CA VAL A 73 0.92 5.55 10.44
C VAL A 73 0.50 6.60 11.46
N ALA A 74 -0.56 6.36 12.24
CA ALA A 74 -1.00 7.28 13.29
C ALA A 74 0.02 7.44 14.43
N SER A 75 0.83 6.40 14.70
CA SER A 75 1.88 6.45 15.72
C SER A 75 3.08 7.31 15.34
N GLY A 76 3.20 7.73 14.07
CA GLY A 76 4.35 8.49 13.57
C GLY A 76 5.58 7.62 13.28
N LEU A 77 5.42 6.31 13.16
CA LEU A 77 6.50 5.42 12.72
C LEU A 77 6.91 5.78 11.28
N PHE A 78 8.20 5.66 10.96
CA PHE A 78 8.74 5.89 9.62
C PHE A 78 8.32 4.78 8.63
N CYS A 79 7.02 4.62 8.41
CA CYS A 79 6.42 3.65 7.51
C CYS A 79 5.35 4.33 6.63
N GLY A 80 5.29 3.93 5.37
CA GLY A 80 4.26 4.37 4.43
C GLY A 80 3.13 3.34 4.28
N PRO A 81 1.92 3.78 3.90
CA PRO A 81 0.79 2.87 3.61
C PRO A 81 0.94 2.16 2.26
N GLU A 82 1.92 2.55 1.43
CA GLU A 82 2.11 2.10 0.05
C GLU A 82 2.11 0.57 -0.08
N GLY A 83 2.98 -0.12 0.67
CA GLY A 83 3.06 -1.59 0.66
C GLY A 83 1.76 -2.27 1.07
N PRO A 84 1.22 -2.00 2.28
CA PRO A 84 -0.05 -2.56 2.74
C PRO A 84 -1.23 -2.30 1.79
N MET A 85 -1.30 -1.14 1.13
CA MET A 85 -2.40 -0.83 0.21
C MET A 85 -2.38 -1.70 -1.05
N ILE A 86 -1.19 -2.05 -1.59
CA ILE A 86 -1.08 -3.02 -2.68
C ILE A 86 -1.65 -4.37 -2.23
N HIS A 87 -1.30 -4.79 -1.00
CA HIS A 87 -1.77 -6.06 -0.46
C HIS A 87 -3.28 -6.11 -0.22
N LEU A 88 -3.84 -5.04 0.35
CA LEU A 88 -5.30 -4.91 0.53
C LEU A 88 -6.03 -4.87 -0.81
N GLY A 89 -5.48 -4.18 -1.82
CA GLY A 89 -6.02 -4.16 -3.17
C GLY A 89 -6.05 -5.56 -3.81
N ALA A 90 -4.97 -6.32 -3.69
CA ALA A 90 -4.88 -7.70 -4.13
C ALA A 90 -5.88 -8.63 -3.41
N LEU A 91 -6.06 -8.46 -2.10
CA LEU A 91 -7.07 -9.14 -1.29
C LEU A 91 -8.50 -8.86 -1.78
N LEU A 92 -8.82 -7.60 -2.05
CA LEU A 92 -10.11 -7.20 -2.60
C LEU A 92 -10.32 -7.80 -4.00
N GLY A 93 -9.30 -7.78 -4.87
CA GLY A 93 -9.34 -8.43 -6.17
C GLY A 93 -9.62 -9.93 -6.07
N CYS A 94 -8.91 -10.64 -5.17
CA CYS A 94 -9.15 -12.05 -4.90
C CYS A 94 -10.58 -12.31 -4.40
N GLY A 95 -11.06 -11.49 -3.46
CA GLY A 95 -12.40 -11.59 -2.90
C GLY A 95 -13.50 -11.36 -3.94
N LEU A 96 -13.32 -10.37 -4.82
CA LEU A 96 -14.24 -10.03 -5.91
C LEU A 96 -14.31 -11.11 -6.99
N SER A 97 -13.19 -11.77 -7.31
CA SER A 97 -13.16 -12.87 -8.28
C SER A 97 -13.97 -14.09 -7.80
N GLN A 98 -13.85 -14.42 -6.52
CA GLN A 98 -14.46 -15.64 -5.98
C GLN A 98 -15.89 -15.41 -5.45
N LEU A 99 -16.12 -14.25 -4.82
CA LEU A 99 -17.35 -13.87 -4.10
C LEU A 99 -17.91 -15.00 -3.23
N GLN A 100 -16.99 -15.76 -2.66
CA GLN A 100 -17.23 -16.76 -1.64
C GLN A 100 -16.32 -16.42 -0.47
N SER A 101 -16.89 -16.47 0.72
CA SER A 101 -16.14 -16.32 1.94
C SER A 101 -16.46 -17.47 2.86
N ASP A 102 -15.54 -18.42 2.96
CA ASP A 102 -15.62 -19.52 3.91
C ASP A 102 -15.61 -19.00 5.35
N THR A 103 -15.00 -17.83 5.60
CA THR A 103 -14.92 -17.21 6.93
C THR A 103 -16.22 -16.53 7.34
N LEU A 104 -16.99 -15.99 6.39
CA LEU A 104 -18.28 -15.33 6.64
C LEU A 104 -19.48 -16.26 6.37
N GLY A 105 -19.25 -17.48 5.86
CA GLY A 105 -20.31 -18.41 5.45
C GLY A 105 -21.14 -17.92 4.25
N ILE A 106 -20.63 -16.95 3.50
CA ILE A 106 -21.34 -16.33 2.38
C ILE A 106 -20.93 -17.04 1.09
N HIS A 107 -21.86 -17.79 0.50
CA HIS A 107 -21.70 -18.43 -0.80
C HIS A 107 -22.72 -17.86 -1.79
N LEU A 108 -22.34 -16.79 -2.49
CA LEU A 108 -23.18 -16.23 -3.54
C LEU A 108 -23.01 -17.07 -4.83
N PRO A 109 -24.08 -17.42 -5.55
CA PRO A 109 -23.99 -18.11 -6.84
C PRO A 109 -23.60 -17.20 -8.01
N ILE A 110 -23.27 -15.94 -7.72
CA ILE A 110 -22.92 -14.89 -8.69
C ILE A 110 -21.41 -14.98 -8.95
N PHE A 111 -20.96 -14.70 -10.19
CA PHE A 111 -19.55 -14.75 -10.63
C PHE A 111 -18.88 -16.14 -10.67
N THR A 112 -19.64 -17.23 -10.73
CA THR A 112 -19.11 -18.61 -10.85
C THR A 112 -18.13 -18.79 -12.03
N ARG A 113 -18.33 -18.06 -13.14
CA ARG A 113 -17.45 -18.07 -14.32
C ARG A 113 -16.01 -17.64 -14.00
N PHE A 114 -15.83 -16.71 -13.07
CA PHE A 114 -14.52 -16.12 -12.75
C PHE A 114 -13.78 -16.86 -11.63
N ARG A 115 -14.30 -18.01 -11.19
CA ARG A 115 -13.66 -18.90 -10.19
C ARG A 115 -12.51 -19.73 -10.78
N ASN A 116 -11.98 -19.31 -11.92
CA ASN A 116 -10.80 -19.91 -12.53
C ASN A 116 -9.51 -19.32 -11.93
N SER A 117 -8.44 -20.10 -11.89
CA SER A 117 -7.12 -19.65 -11.42
C SER A 117 -6.55 -18.52 -12.28
N ALA A 118 -6.78 -18.54 -13.60
CA ALA A 118 -6.32 -17.49 -14.51
C ALA A 118 -7.02 -16.14 -14.21
N ASP A 119 -8.36 -16.14 -14.19
CA ASP A 119 -9.14 -14.93 -13.89
C ASP A 119 -8.84 -14.41 -12.48
N LYS A 120 -8.72 -15.30 -11.50
CA LYS A 120 -8.33 -14.92 -10.14
C LYS A 120 -7.01 -14.15 -10.11
N ARG A 121 -5.99 -14.59 -10.84
CA ARG A 121 -4.70 -13.86 -10.94
C ARG A 121 -4.88 -12.50 -11.62
N SER A 122 -5.69 -12.42 -12.67
CA SER A 122 -6.02 -11.15 -13.34
C SER A 122 -6.69 -10.16 -12.39
N PHE A 123 -7.66 -10.59 -11.57
CA PHE A 123 -8.32 -9.74 -10.58
C PHE A 123 -7.40 -9.31 -9.45
N ILE A 124 -6.53 -10.21 -8.96
CA ILE A 124 -5.52 -9.88 -7.95
C ILE A 124 -4.55 -8.82 -8.47
N THR A 125 -4.10 -8.98 -9.72
CA THR A 125 -3.18 -8.05 -10.38
C THR A 125 -3.83 -6.68 -10.57
N ALA A 126 -5.07 -6.64 -11.07
CA ALA A 126 -5.82 -5.39 -11.21
C ALA A 126 -6.08 -4.71 -9.86
N GLY A 127 -6.40 -5.48 -8.82
CA GLY A 127 -6.60 -4.99 -7.46
C GLY A 127 -5.32 -4.42 -6.84
N ALA A 128 -4.17 -5.09 -7.02
CA ALA A 128 -2.87 -4.59 -6.60
C ALA A 128 -2.55 -3.24 -7.25
N GLY A 129 -2.80 -3.12 -8.56
CA GLY A 129 -2.67 -1.86 -9.32
C GLY A 129 -3.58 -0.75 -8.82
N ALA A 130 -4.85 -1.07 -8.55
CA ALA A 130 -5.79 -0.10 -7.97
C ALA A 130 -5.34 0.39 -6.58
N GLY A 131 -4.77 -0.50 -5.76
CA GLY A 131 -4.18 -0.16 -4.45
C GLY A 131 -3.10 0.91 -4.57
N ILE A 132 -2.05 0.65 -5.36
CA ILE A 132 -0.95 1.61 -5.58
C ILE A 132 -1.45 2.90 -6.25
N ALA A 133 -2.37 2.80 -7.22
CA ALA A 133 -2.91 3.95 -7.92
C ALA A 133 -3.65 4.89 -6.96
N SER A 134 -4.44 4.34 -6.03
CA SER A 134 -5.18 5.12 -5.03
C SER A 134 -4.28 5.85 -4.02
N VAL A 135 -3.08 5.34 -3.74
CA VAL A 135 -2.13 5.99 -2.82
C VAL A 135 -1.44 7.18 -3.47
N PHE A 136 -0.99 7.02 -4.72
CA PHE A 136 -0.23 8.05 -5.43
C PHE A 136 -1.10 8.97 -6.30
N CYS A 137 -2.40 8.70 -6.40
CA CYS A 137 -3.33 9.34 -7.35
C CYS A 137 -2.80 9.31 -8.80
N ALA A 138 -2.13 8.21 -9.17
CA ALA A 138 -1.46 8.06 -10.47
C ALA A 138 -1.91 6.75 -11.16
N PRO A 139 -2.96 6.77 -11.99
CA PRO A 139 -3.51 5.55 -12.57
C PRO A 139 -2.56 4.86 -13.57
N ILE A 140 -1.81 5.63 -14.34
CA ILE A 140 -0.79 5.10 -15.26
C ILE A 140 0.39 4.52 -14.46
N GLY A 141 0.80 5.20 -13.39
CA GLY A 141 1.86 4.71 -12.49
C GLY A 141 1.49 3.36 -11.86
N GLY A 142 0.23 3.19 -11.45
CA GLY A 142 -0.24 1.92 -10.92
C GLY A 142 -0.27 0.78 -11.96
N LEU A 143 -0.67 1.08 -13.20
CA LEU A 143 -0.57 0.11 -14.30
C LEU A 143 0.88 -0.31 -14.56
N LEU A 144 1.80 0.64 -14.67
CA LEU A 144 3.21 0.36 -14.91
C LEU A 144 3.83 -0.43 -13.76
N PHE A 145 3.51 -0.08 -12.52
CA PHE A 145 3.93 -0.85 -11.35
C PHE A 145 3.47 -2.30 -11.41
N THR A 146 2.22 -2.56 -11.81
CA THR A 146 1.74 -3.95 -11.94
C THR A 146 2.41 -4.72 -13.07
N LEU A 147 2.82 -4.03 -14.14
CA LEU A 147 3.56 -4.60 -15.26
C LEU A 147 5.00 -4.92 -14.90
N GLU A 148 5.63 -4.08 -14.09
CA GLU A 148 7.05 -4.20 -13.72
C GLU A 148 7.27 -5.20 -12.58
N GLU A 149 6.46 -5.12 -11.52
CA GLU A 149 6.73 -5.81 -10.26
C GLU A 149 5.80 -6.98 -9.96
N VAL A 150 4.55 -6.93 -10.44
CA VAL A 150 3.47 -7.80 -9.91
C VAL A 150 3.19 -9.00 -10.81
N SER A 151 3.18 -8.85 -12.14
CA SER A 151 2.80 -9.93 -13.06
C SER A 151 3.88 -10.28 -14.08
N SER A 152 4.27 -11.56 -14.10
CA SER A 152 5.19 -12.12 -15.10
C SER A 152 4.54 -12.42 -16.45
N PHE A 153 3.20 -12.55 -16.50
CA PHE A 153 2.46 -12.86 -17.72
C PHE A 153 1.40 -11.79 -17.97
N TRP A 154 1.43 -11.18 -19.15
CA TRP A 154 0.54 -10.06 -19.46
C TRP A 154 -0.13 -10.17 -20.82
N ASP A 155 -1.43 -9.88 -20.82
CA ASP A 155 -2.24 -9.70 -22.02
C ASP A 155 -2.66 -8.24 -22.17
N ILE A 156 -2.75 -7.75 -23.41
CA ILE A 156 -3.24 -6.39 -23.68
C ILE A 156 -4.64 -6.13 -23.09
N ARG A 157 -5.48 -7.18 -23.02
CA ARG A 157 -6.81 -7.11 -22.40
C ARG A 157 -6.71 -6.84 -20.90
N LEU A 158 -5.79 -7.52 -20.21
CA LEU A 158 -5.51 -7.29 -18.80
C LEU A 158 -4.94 -5.88 -18.56
N ALA A 159 -4.13 -5.36 -19.50
CA ALA A 159 -3.63 -3.98 -19.46
C ALA A 159 -4.76 -2.97 -19.36
N TRP A 160 -5.71 -3.05 -20.30
CA TRP A 160 -6.84 -2.14 -20.35
C TRP A 160 -7.77 -2.28 -19.14
N GLN A 161 -8.03 -3.51 -18.69
CA GLN A 161 -8.84 -3.76 -17.51
C GLN A 161 -8.19 -3.21 -16.24
N THR A 162 -6.89 -3.42 -16.08
CA THR A 162 -6.10 -2.91 -14.94
C THR A 162 -6.03 -1.39 -14.98
N PHE A 163 -5.81 -0.80 -16.16
CA PHE A 163 -5.81 0.65 -16.33
C PHE A 163 -7.15 1.27 -15.94
N PHE A 164 -8.26 0.68 -16.41
CA PHE A 164 -9.60 1.14 -16.05
C PHE A 164 -9.87 0.99 -14.54
N CYS A 165 -9.43 -0.12 -13.93
CA CYS A 165 -9.53 -0.33 -12.50
C CYS A 165 -8.75 0.73 -11.70
N CYS A 166 -7.51 1.02 -12.10
CA CYS A 166 -6.69 2.07 -11.51
C CYS A 166 -7.34 3.45 -11.64
N LEU A 167 -7.89 3.78 -12.82
CA LEU A 167 -8.58 5.04 -13.06
C LEU A 167 -9.80 5.22 -12.16
N MET A 168 -10.61 4.16 -12.01
CA MET A 168 -11.77 4.19 -11.11
C MET A 168 -11.34 4.31 -9.64
N ALA A 169 -10.28 3.61 -9.23
CA ALA A 169 -9.75 3.72 -7.87
C ALA A 169 -9.26 5.14 -7.54
N THR A 170 -8.49 5.77 -8.45
CA THR A 170 -8.05 7.16 -8.28
C THR A 170 -9.23 8.12 -8.27
N PHE A 171 -10.19 7.91 -9.16
CA PHE A 171 -11.40 8.74 -9.23
C PHE A 171 -12.23 8.66 -7.95
N THR A 172 -12.48 7.46 -7.42
CA THR A 172 -13.22 7.27 -6.18
C THR A 172 -12.49 7.87 -4.99
N MET A 173 -11.16 7.72 -4.92
CA MET A 173 -10.34 8.33 -3.88
C MET A 173 -10.44 9.86 -3.91
N ASP A 174 -10.31 10.47 -5.09
CA ASP A 174 -10.42 11.91 -5.25
C ASP A 174 -11.82 12.44 -4.95
N LEU A 175 -12.86 11.72 -5.36
CA LEU A 175 -14.24 12.08 -5.05
C LEU A 175 -14.49 12.05 -3.54
N LEU A 176 -14.09 10.97 -2.87
CA LEU A 176 -14.29 10.79 -1.43
C LEU A 176 -13.51 11.83 -0.64
N SER A 177 -12.25 12.07 -1.00
CA SER A 177 -11.39 13.05 -0.33
C SER A 177 -11.78 14.49 -0.64
N SER A 178 -12.42 14.78 -1.78
CA SER A 178 -13.01 16.11 -2.06
C SER A 178 -14.23 16.38 -1.17
N SER A 179 -15.09 15.38 -1.01
CA SER A 179 -16.28 15.51 -0.18
C SER A 179 -16.01 15.47 1.32
N LEU A 180 -15.04 14.66 1.75
CA LEU A 180 -14.73 14.38 3.15
C LEU A 180 -13.31 14.85 3.46
N TYR A 181 -13.19 15.99 4.11
CA TYR A 181 -11.90 16.43 4.68
C TYR A 181 -11.93 16.19 6.18
N GLY A 182 -11.09 15.28 6.68
CA GLY A 182 -11.09 14.88 8.09
C GLY A 182 -12.40 14.26 8.56
N PHE A 183 -13.06 13.47 7.69
CA PHE A 183 -14.40 12.89 7.91
C PHE A 183 -15.51 13.92 8.18
N VAL A 184 -15.29 15.20 7.84
CA VAL A 184 -16.31 16.25 7.91
C VAL A 184 -16.80 16.57 6.50
N TYR A 185 -18.11 16.47 6.29
CA TYR A 185 -18.75 16.86 5.03
C TYR A 185 -18.73 18.39 4.87
N ARG A 186 -18.10 18.87 3.80
CA ARG A 186 -18.01 20.32 3.49
C ARG A 186 -18.99 20.82 2.43
N GLY A 187 -19.91 19.99 1.94
CA GLY A 187 -20.85 20.40 0.89
C GLY A 187 -20.29 20.36 -0.54
N HIS A 188 -19.02 19.96 -0.72
CA HIS A 188 -18.34 19.95 -2.02
C HIS A 188 -18.34 18.58 -2.71
N PHE A 189 -19.33 17.72 -2.43
CA PHE A 189 -19.46 16.43 -3.12
C PHE A 189 -19.69 16.66 -4.62
N GLY A 190 -18.81 16.12 -5.45
CA GLY A 190 -18.87 16.28 -6.92
C GLY A 190 -18.05 17.46 -7.48
N PHE A 191 -17.40 18.28 -6.64
CA PHE A 191 -16.45 19.29 -7.13
C PHE A 191 -15.06 18.68 -7.31
N PHE A 192 -14.49 18.82 -8.51
CA PHE A 192 -13.12 18.37 -8.83
C PHE A 192 -12.12 19.48 -8.52
N GLU A 193 -11.64 19.53 -7.28
CA GLU A 193 -10.50 20.38 -6.90
C GLU A 193 -9.19 19.70 -7.31
N ALA A 194 -8.86 19.78 -8.61
CA ALA A 194 -7.64 19.19 -9.18
C ALA A 194 -6.34 19.70 -8.52
N GLU A 195 -6.38 20.90 -7.94
CA GLU A 195 -5.19 21.56 -7.40
C GLU A 195 -4.70 21.05 -6.03
N LYS A 196 -5.56 20.38 -5.26
CA LYS A 196 -5.36 20.24 -3.81
C LYS A 196 -4.55 19.01 -3.39
N ARG A 197 -4.35 18.04 -4.29
CA ARG A 197 -3.84 16.71 -3.93
C ARG A 197 -2.70 16.16 -4.80
N ILE A 198 -2.01 17.00 -5.55
CA ILE A 198 -0.73 16.58 -6.15
C ILE A 198 0.34 16.73 -5.06
N ILE A 199 0.77 15.61 -4.46
CA ILE A 199 1.81 15.56 -3.41
C ILE A 199 3.11 16.24 -3.89
N PHE A 200 3.38 16.15 -5.19
CA PHE A 200 4.54 16.72 -5.86
C PHE A 200 4.14 17.85 -6.84
N ARG A 201 3.57 18.95 -6.33
CA ARG A 201 3.23 20.12 -7.16
C ARG A 201 4.46 21.01 -7.39
N VAL A 202 5.00 20.98 -8.60
CA VAL A 202 6.05 21.91 -9.04
C VAL A 202 5.39 23.19 -9.55
N LYS A 203 5.53 24.31 -8.82
CA LYS A 203 4.99 25.62 -9.23
C LYS A 203 5.97 26.44 -10.08
N ASN A 204 7.27 26.27 -9.82
CA ASN A 204 8.33 26.99 -10.52
C ASN A 204 9.07 25.98 -11.40
N LEU A 205 8.95 26.15 -12.72
CA LEU A 205 9.76 25.39 -13.66
C LEU A 205 11.14 26.07 -13.73
N LEU A 206 12.19 25.30 -13.50
CA LEU A 206 13.57 25.72 -13.79
C LEU A 206 13.91 25.24 -15.20
N ASP A 207 14.48 26.13 -16.01
CA ASP A 207 15.04 25.75 -17.31
C ASP A 207 16.26 24.84 -17.09
N ILE A 208 16.11 23.57 -17.48
CA ILE A 208 17.15 22.56 -17.33
C ILE A 208 18.11 22.70 -18.52
N ASN A 209 19.36 23.10 -18.25
CA ASN A 209 20.42 23.08 -19.25
C ASN A 209 21.01 21.67 -19.39
N VAL A 210 21.59 21.33 -20.54
CA VAL A 210 22.24 20.03 -20.79
C VAL A 210 23.33 19.72 -19.76
N LEU A 211 23.98 20.75 -19.22
CA LEU A 211 24.99 20.58 -18.16
C LEU A 211 24.40 20.00 -16.86
N ALA A 212 23.09 20.14 -16.62
CA ALA A 212 22.41 19.56 -15.46
C ALA A 212 22.31 18.02 -15.50
N PHE A 213 22.56 17.38 -16.65
CA PHE A 213 22.64 15.92 -16.73
C PHE A 213 23.84 15.35 -15.97
N ILE A 214 24.94 16.09 -15.86
CA ILE A 214 26.14 15.64 -15.14
C ILE A 214 25.84 15.44 -13.65
N PRO A 215 25.30 16.44 -12.91
CA PRO A 215 24.95 16.24 -11.51
C PRO A 215 23.80 15.24 -11.32
N THR A 216 22.84 15.11 -12.24
CA THR A 216 21.78 14.10 -12.10
C THR A 216 22.29 12.67 -12.24
N ILE A 217 23.25 12.41 -13.12
CA ILE A 217 23.93 11.11 -13.23
C ILE A 217 24.71 10.79 -11.96
N LEU A 218 25.47 11.77 -11.42
CA LEU A 218 26.20 11.60 -10.16
C LEU A 218 25.24 11.30 -9.00
N LEU A 219 24.12 12.02 -8.89
CA LEU A 219 23.08 11.76 -7.90
C LEU A 219 22.45 10.38 -8.08
N GLY A 220 22.21 9.94 -9.32
CA GLY A 220 21.71 8.59 -9.63
C GLY A 220 22.67 7.49 -9.17
N MET A 221 23.98 7.66 -9.43
CA MET A 221 25.00 6.70 -8.97
C MET A 221 25.10 6.65 -7.44
N LEU A 222 25.10 7.83 -6.78
CA LEU A 222 25.12 7.91 -5.32
C LEU A 222 23.87 7.30 -4.70
N GLY A 223 22.69 7.58 -5.27
CA GLY A 223 21.42 7.00 -4.85
C GLY A 223 21.40 5.48 -4.99
N GLY A 224 21.90 4.95 -6.11
CA GLY A 224 22.04 3.51 -6.32
C GLY A 224 22.98 2.84 -5.32
N LEU A 225 24.13 3.46 -5.03
CA LEU A 225 25.10 2.94 -4.05
C LEU A 225 24.51 2.93 -2.62
N LEU A 226 23.87 4.04 -2.22
CA LEU A 226 23.21 4.14 -0.91
C LEU A 226 22.04 3.16 -0.79
N GLY A 227 21.27 2.96 -1.86
CA GLY A 227 20.20 1.97 -1.93
C GLY A 227 20.72 0.54 -1.76
N ALA A 228 21.80 0.17 -2.46
CA ALA A 228 22.43 -1.14 -2.32
C ALA A 228 22.98 -1.36 -0.90
N LEU A 229 23.56 -0.33 -0.29
CA LEU A 229 24.01 -0.36 1.10
C LEU A 229 22.83 -0.57 2.07
N PHE A 230 21.74 0.18 1.89
CA PHE A 230 20.53 0.05 2.70
C PHE A 230 19.94 -1.35 2.64
N VAL A 231 19.80 -1.92 1.43
CA VAL A 231 19.30 -3.30 1.25
C VAL A 231 20.22 -4.30 1.93
N SER A 232 21.54 -4.16 1.77
CA SER A 232 22.54 -5.06 2.40
C SER A 232 22.47 -5.02 3.93
N LEU A 233 22.32 -3.82 4.51
CA LEU A 233 22.13 -3.65 5.96
C LEU A 233 20.81 -4.27 6.43
N ASN A 234 19.71 -4.04 5.70
CA ASN A 234 18.41 -4.58 6.05
C ASN A 234 18.41 -6.12 6.02
N ILE A 235 19.04 -6.74 5.02
CA ILE A 235 19.22 -8.20 4.97
C ILE A 235 20.00 -8.70 6.19
N LYS A 236 21.07 -8.01 6.61
CA LYS A 236 21.88 -8.40 7.77
C LYS A 236 21.09 -8.27 9.08
N ILE A 237 20.31 -7.19 9.24
CA ILE A 237 19.43 -6.99 10.39
C ILE A 237 18.35 -8.07 10.45
N ASN A 238 17.73 -8.41 9.32
CA ASN A 238 16.72 -9.48 9.27
C ASN A 238 17.30 -10.85 9.58
N LYS A 239 18.50 -11.18 9.09
CA LYS A 239 19.20 -12.42 9.46
C LYS A 239 19.47 -12.49 10.96
N LEU A 240 19.92 -11.37 11.54
CA LEU A 240 20.15 -11.27 12.98
C LEU A 240 18.84 -11.42 13.77
N ARG A 241 17.76 -10.76 13.35
CA ARG A 241 16.43 -10.90 13.95
C ARG A 241 15.97 -12.36 13.93
N MET A 242 16.12 -13.05 12.81
CA MET A 242 15.74 -14.48 12.71
C MET A 242 16.55 -15.33 13.69
N GLN A 243 17.84 -15.07 13.89
CA GLN A 243 18.64 -15.81 14.86
C GLN A 243 18.18 -15.61 16.32
N PHE A 244 17.74 -14.40 16.68
CA PHE A 244 17.32 -14.09 18.05
C PHE A 244 15.85 -14.47 18.37
N PHE A 245 14.95 -14.37 17.40
CA PHE A 245 13.50 -14.55 17.64
C PHE A 245 12.91 -15.87 17.13
N ASN A 246 13.64 -16.70 16.38
CA ASN A 246 13.25 -18.07 16.02
C ASN A 246 13.88 -19.15 16.94
N SER A 247 14.33 -18.79 18.15
CA SER A 247 14.65 -19.77 19.20
C SER A 247 13.42 -20.07 20.05
#